data_AF-A0A2P8DHH3-F1
#
_entry.id   AF-A0A2P8DHH3-F1
#
_cell.length_a   1.000
_cell.length_b   1.000
_cell.length_c   1.000
_cell.angle_alpha   90.00
_cell.angle_beta   90.00
_cell.angle_gamma   90.00
#
_symmetry.space_group_name_H-M   'P 1'
#
loop_
_entity.id
_entity.type
_entity.pdbx_description
1 polymer ?
#
loop_
_entity_poly.entity_id
_entity_poly.type
_entity_poly.pdbx_seq_one_letter_code
_entity_poly.pdbx_strand_id
1 'polypeptide(L)'
;MTARIVTQPAKRGDLIAVLRQQRTHGAAGASTEDQIDVGVVTNIYRDGMVKAFRQVGWNAIRPLEHVVGYVQHWVMPATSIDVGAAVEIAAAHTYPNSTQTMPFASLDELRAAIRPCLLNTSTGVTA
;
A
#
# COMPACT_ATOMS: atom_id res chain seq x y z
N MET A 1 17.11 -9.39 -5.84
CA MET A 1 16.87 -9.76 -4.43
C MET A 1 15.37 -9.69 -4.21
N THR A 2 14.68 -10.82 -4.35
CA THR A 2 13.22 -10.91 -4.36
C THR A 2 12.72 -10.84 -2.92
N ALA A 3 12.03 -9.78 -2.54
CA ALA A 3 11.38 -9.70 -1.24
C ALA A 3 10.43 -10.91 -1.11
N ARG A 4 10.78 -11.86 -0.22
CA ARG A 4 9.92 -12.98 0.16
C ARG A 4 8.59 -12.38 0.61
N ILE A 5 7.50 -12.75 -0.05
CA ILE A 5 6.15 -12.53 0.47
C ILE A 5 6.06 -13.46 1.68
N VAL A 6 6.41 -12.95 2.85
CA VAL A 6 6.28 -13.69 4.10
C VAL A 6 4.79 -13.69 4.41
N THR A 7 4.16 -14.86 4.39
CA THR A 7 2.78 -15.11 4.83
C THR A 7 2.68 -14.97 6.36
N GLN A 8 3.16 -13.86 6.90
CA GLN A 8 2.94 -13.52 8.31
C GLN A 8 1.56 -12.89 8.46
N PRO A 9 0.84 -13.19 9.54
CA PRO A 9 -0.43 -12.53 9.82
C PRO A 9 -0.21 -11.03 9.92
N ALA A 10 -1.05 -10.25 9.23
CA ALA A 10 -0.99 -8.80 9.26
C ALA A 10 -1.23 -8.30 10.69
N LYS A 11 -0.56 -7.22 11.06
CA LYS A 11 -0.74 -6.53 12.35
C LYS A 11 -1.26 -5.13 12.13
N ARG A 12 -1.95 -4.61 13.15
CA ARG A 12 -2.33 -3.19 13.18
C ARG A 12 -1.06 -2.34 13.16
N GLY A 13 -1.05 -1.32 12.31
CA GLY A 13 0.11 -0.46 12.10
C GLY A 13 1.03 -0.92 10.97
N ASP A 14 0.84 -2.10 10.39
CA ASP A 14 1.58 -2.50 9.19
C ASP A 14 1.18 -1.66 7.98
N LEU A 15 2.11 -1.48 7.05
CA LEU A 15 1.84 -0.83 5.77
C LEU A 15 1.14 -1.84 4.85
N ILE A 16 0.09 -1.39 4.15
CA ILE A 16 -0.61 -2.18 3.14
C ILE A 16 -0.58 -1.45 1.80
N ALA A 17 -0.33 -2.23 0.74
CA ALA A 17 -0.49 -1.81 -0.66
C ALA A 17 -1.62 -2.62 -1.29
N VAL A 18 -2.63 -1.96 -1.85
CA VAL A 18 -3.81 -2.59 -2.43
C VAL A 18 -3.83 -2.32 -3.92
N LEU A 19 -3.72 -3.38 -4.73
CA LEU A 19 -3.94 -3.30 -6.17
C LEU A 19 -5.43 -3.36 -6.46
N ARG A 20 -5.92 -2.36 -7.19
CA ARG A 20 -7.25 -2.35 -7.78
C ARG A 20 -7.20 -1.98 -9.25
N GLN A 21 -8.18 -2.46 -10.00
CA GLN A 21 -8.39 -2.13 -11.40
C GLN A 21 -9.50 -1.10 -11.54
N GLN A 22 -9.16 0.05 -12.10
CA GLN A 22 -10.12 1.08 -12.46
C GLN A 22 -10.49 0.93 -13.93
N ARG A 23 -11.79 0.75 -14.20
CA ARG A 23 -12.34 0.82 -15.55
C ARG A 23 -12.79 2.24 -15.83
N THR A 24 -12.22 2.85 -16.86
CA THR A 24 -12.61 4.18 -17.34
C THR A 24 -13.26 4.02 -18.71
N HIS A 25 -14.46 4.56 -18.87
CA HIS A 25 -15.15 4.61 -20.16
C HIS A 25 -14.91 5.98 -20.79
N GLY A 26 -14.16 6.01 -21.88
CA GLY A 26 -13.92 7.20 -22.67
C GLY A 26 -14.55 7.11 -24.07
N ALA A 27 -14.47 8.20 -24.82
CA ALA A 27 -14.96 8.25 -26.21
C ALA A 27 -14.26 7.24 -27.14
N ALA A 28 -13.05 6.79 -26.80
CA ALA A 28 -12.27 5.80 -27.54
C ALA A 28 -12.53 4.33 -27.09
N GLY A 29 -13.40 4.09 -26.11
CA GLY A 29 -13.70 2.77 -25.56
C GLY A 29 -13.44 2.64 -24.06
N ALA A 30 -13.54 1.40 -23.56
CA ALA A 30 -13.25 1.08 -22.17
C ALA A 30 -11.75 0.78 -22.00
N SER A 31 -11.10 1.45 -21.06
CA SER A 31 -9.73 1.17 -20.63
C SER A 31 -9.73 0.66 -19.20
N THR A 32 -8.88 -0.32 -18.91
CA THR A 32 -8.65 -0.79 -17.54
C THR A 32 -7.24 -0.39 -17.14
N GLU A 33 -7.11 0.30 -16.02
CA GLU A 33 -5.85 0.75 -15.46
C GLU A 33 -5.64 0.13 -14.08
N ASP A 34 -4.43 -0.36 -13.84
CA ASP A 34 -4.00 -0.85 -12.53
C ASP A 34 -3.62 0.35 -11.65
N GLN A 35 -4.15 0.37 -10.43
CA GLN A 35 -3.89 1.41 -9.44
C GLN A 35 -3.54 0.77 -8.10
N ILE A 36 -2.48 1.26 -7.48
CA ILE A 36 -2.05 0.80 -6.17
C ILE A 36 -2.28 1.91 -5.15
N ASP A 37 -3.23 1.66 -4.26
CA ASP A 37 -3.47 2.51 -3.10
C ASP A 37 -2.58 2.04 -1.94
N VAL A 38 -2.03 3.00 -1.19
CA VAL A 38 -1.25 2.73 0.01
C VAL A 38 -2.07 3.09 1.23
N GLY A 39 -1.85 2.38 2.33
CA GLY A 39 -2.47 2.69 3.61
C GLY A 39 -1.83 1.98 4.79
N VAL A 40 -2.45 2.15 5.95
CA VAL A 40 -2.05 1.51 7.20
C VAL A 40 -3.15 0.57 7.67
N VAL A 41 -2.79 -0.66 8.03
CA VAL A 41 -3.73 -1.64 8.57
C VAL A 41 -4.29 -1.14 9.90
N THR A 42 -5.61 -1.02 9.99
CA THR A 42 -6.31 -0.57 11.21
C THR A 42 -7.08 -1.68 11.88
N ASN A 43 -7.58 -2.65 11.11
CA ASN A 43 -8.32 -3.77 11.64
C ASN A 43 -7.97 -5.08 10.92
N ILE A 44 -7.93 -6.16 11.70
CA ILE A 44 -7.58 -7.50 11.23
C ILE A 44 -8.64 -8.49 11.70
N TYR A 45 -8.85 -9.55 10.92
CA TYR A 45 -9.63 -10.71 11.35
C TYR A 45 -8.83 -11.56 12.34
N ARG A 46 -9.50 -12.50 13.00
CA ARG A 46 -8.89 -13.37 14.02
C ARG A 46 -7.81 -14.30 13.45
N ASP A 47 -7.90 -14.62 12.17
CA ASP A 47 -6.94 -15.43 11.41
C ASP A 47 -5.71 -14.62 10.91
N GLY A 48 -5.65 -13.31 11.22
CA GLY A 48 -4.55 -12.45 10.81
C GLY A 48 -4.70 -11.85 9.41
N MET A 49 -5.85 -11.99 8.76
CA MET A 49 -6.14 -11.32 7.49
C MET A 49 -6.51 -9.85 7.70
N VAL A 50 -6.20 -8.99 6.72
CA VAL A 50 -6.56 -7.57 6.79
C VAL A 50 -8.06 -7.41 6.59
N LYS A 51 -8.73 -6.80 7.58
CA LYS A 51 -10.15 -6.45 7.51
C LYS A 51 -10.37 -5.05 6.98
N ALA A 52 -9.61 -4.10 7.50
CA ALA A 52 -9.73 -2.69 7.13
C ALA A 52 -8.40 -1.96 7.25
N PHE A 53 -8.25 -0.93 6.44
CA PHE A 53 -7.08 -0.08 6.41
C PHE A 53 -7.47 1.39 6.31
N ARG A 54 -6.57 2.28 6.73
CA ARG A 54 -6.70 3.71 6.50
C ARG A 54 -5.89 4.03 5.24
N GLN A 55 -6.58 4.40 4.17
CA GLN A 55 -5.97 4.74 2.89
C GLN A 55 -5.28 6.11 3.00
N VAL A 56 -4.10 6.27 2.41
CA VAL A 56 -3.41 7.56 2.31
C VAL A 56 -4.15 8.45 1.31
N GLY A 57 -4.32 9.73 1.66
CA GLY A 57 -5.11 10.68 0.85
C GLY A 57 -6.62 10.57 1.03
N TRP A 58 -7.11 9.62 1.84
CA TRP A 58 -8.53 9.48 2.16
C TRP A 58 -8.73 9.34 3.67
N ASN A 59 -9.36 10.33 4.30
CA ASN A 59 -9.51 10.41 5.76
C ASN A 59 -10.53 9.41 6.37
N ALA A 60 -10.76 8.27 5.73
CA ALA A 60 -11.67 7.24 6.23
C ALA A 60 -11.00 5.87 6.31
N ILE A 61 -11.43 5.08 7.28
CA ILE A 61 -11.10 3.65 7.36
C ILE A 61 -11.95 2.93 6.32
N ARG A 62 -11.30 2.18 5.45
CA ARG A 62 -11.94 1.44 4.37
C ARG A 62 -11.84 -0.07 4.65
N PRO A 63 -12.98 -0.78 4.69
CA PRO A 63 -12.97 -2.24 4.66
C PRO A 63 -12.34 -2.74 3.36
N LEU A 64 -11.47 -3.73 3.43
CA LEU A 64 -10.78 -4.26 2.24
C LEU A 64 -11.77 -4.89 1.25
N GLU A 65 -12.80 -5.55 1.77
CA GLU A 65 -13.90 -6.15 1.00
C GLU A 65 -14.74 -5.11 0.21
N HIS A 66 -14.68 -3.83 0.59
CA HIS A 66 -15.39 -2.73 -0.09
C HIS A 66 -14.48 -1.94 -1.05
N VAL A 67 -13.29 -2.45 -1.35
CA VAL A 67 -12.42 -1.85 -2.36
C VAL A 67 -12.93 -2.21 -3.76
N VAL A 68 -13.48 -1.21 -4.45
CA VAL A 68 -13.96 -1.37 -5.83
C VAL A 68 -12.78 -1.70 -6.73
N GLY A 69 -12.95 -2.74 -7.56
CA GLY A 69 -11.90 -3.20 -8.47
C GLY A 69 -10.76 -3.93 -7.78
N TYR A 70 -10.89 -4.31 -6.50
CA TYR A 70 -9.86 -5.05 -5.78
C TYR A 70 -9.36 -6.29 -6.53
N VAL A 71 -8.04 -6.42 -6.63
CA VAL A 71 -7.38 -7.58 -7.24
C VAL A 71 -6.58 -8.34 -6.20
N GLN A 72 -5.67 -7.65 -5.51
CA GLN A 72 -4.77 -8.25 -4.53
C GLN A 72 -4.20 -7.18 -3.59
N HIS A 73 -3.59 -7.60 -2.48
CA HIS A 73 -2.87 -6.70 -1.61
C HIS A 73 -1.57 -7.33 -1.10
N TRP A 74 -0.66 -6.47 -0.64
CA TRP A 74 0.56 -6.85 0.04
C TRP A 74 0.67 -6.11 1.36
N VAL A 75 1.21 -6.78 2.36
CA VAL A 75 1.46 -6.20 3.68
C VAL A 75 2.96 -6.17 3.91
N MET A 76 3.46 -5.03 4.37
CA MET A 76 4.84 -4.86 4.80
C MET A 76 4.84 -4.60 6.31
N PRO A 77 5.51 -5.47 7.09
CA PRO A 77 5.49 -5.35 8.54
C PRO A 77 6.20 -4.08 8.99
N ALA A 78 5.66 -3.41 10.02
CA ALA A 78 6.24 -2.20 10.58
C ALA A 78 7.67 -2.39 11.14
N THR A 79 8.09 -3.65 11.36
CA THR A 79 9.48 -3.98 11.76
C THR A 79 10.49 -3.87 10.62
N SER A 80 10.03 -3.81 9.36
CA SER A 80 10.89 -3.80 8.16
C SER A 80 10.84 -2.48 7.39
N ILE A 81 9.91 -1.59 7.72
CA ILE A 81 9.73 -0.31 7.05
C ILE A 81 9.29 0.76 8.05
N ASP A 82 9.82 1.97 7.90
CA ASP A 82 9.27 3.15 8.56
C ASP A 82 7.92 3.48 7.90
N VAL A 83 6.84 3.05 8.55
CA VAL A 83 5.47 3.22 8.08
C VAL A 83 5.10 4.70 8.01
N GLY A 84 5.59 5.52 8.94
CA GLY A 84 5.33 6.96 8.95
C GLY A 84 5.92 7.63 7.71
N ALA A 85 7.22 7.41 7.48
CA ALA A 85 7.90 7.94 6.30
C ALA A 85 7.29 7.42 4.98
N ALA A 86 6.91 6.14 4.92
CA ALA A 86 6.26 5.58 3.73
C ALA A 86 4.89 6.20 3.45
N VAL A 87 4.11 6.49 4.50
CA VAL A 87 2.83 7.20 4.37
C VAL A 87 3.03 8.65 3.91
N GLU A 88 4.07 9.33 4.38
CA GLU A 88 4.40 10.69 3.93
C GLU A 88 4.79 10.73 2.46
N ILE A 89 5.63 9.79 2.00
CA ILE A 89 5.98 9.66 0.58
C ILE A 89 4.73 9.39 -0.26
N ALA A 90 3.88 8.47 0.17
CA ALA A 90 2.63 8.19 -0.52
C ALA A 90 1.69 9.40 -0.53
N ALA A 91 1.62 10.18 0.55
CA ALA A 91 0.79 11.38 0.63
C ALA A 91 1.29 12.50 -0.29
N ALA A 92 2.61 12.60 -0.46
CA ALA A 92 3.25 13.57 -1.36
C ALA A 92 3.12 13.19 -2.84
N HIS A 93 2.87 11.91 -3.15
CA HIS A 93 2.60 11.45 -4.51
C HIS A 93 1.20 11.91 -4.94
N THR A 94 1.16 13.03 -5.66
CA THR A 94 -0.08 13.74 -6.03
C THR A 94 -0.17 13.90 -7.54
N TYR A 95 -1.40 14.08 -8.04
CA TYR A 95 -1.58 14.38 -9.46
C TYR A 95 -0.90 15.71 -9.81
N PRO A 96 -0.34 15.86 -11.04
CA PRO A 96 0.22 17.13 -11.48
C PRO A 96 -0.77 18.28 -11.29
N ASN A 97 -0.35 19.33 -10.59
CA ASN A 97 -1.16 20.51 -10.27
C ASN A 97 -2.38 20.24 -9.36
N SER A 98 -2.36 19.18 -8.56
CA SER A 98 -3.41 18.86 -7.59
C SER A 98 -2.83 18.58 -6.21
N THR A 99 -3.64 18.76 -5.17
CA THR A 99 -3.33 18.28 -3.81
C THR A 99 -3.89 16.89 -3.55
N GLN A 100 -4.57 16.30 -4.53
CA GLN A 100 -5.13 14.97 -4.42
C GLN A 100 -4.03 13.93 -4.59
N THR A 101 -3.92 13.04 -3.60
CA THR A 101 -3.03 11.89 -3.67
C THR A 101 -3.35 11.04 -4.89
N MET A 102 -2.33 10.74 -5.67
CA MET A 102 -2.38 9.88 -6.84
C MET A 102 -2.02 8.45 -6.41
N PRO A 103 -2.76 7.42 -6.85
CA PRO A 103 -2.34 6.03 -6.68
C PRO A 103 -1.14 5.73 -7.58
N PHE A 104 -0.29 4.79 -7.16
CA PHE A 104 0.84 4.35 -7.99
C PHE A 104 0.35 3.49 -9.16
N ALA A 105 0.97 3.63 -10.33
CA ALA A 105 0.60 2.88 -11.53
C ALA A 105 1.10 1.43 -11.50
N SER A 106 2.09 1.12 -10.66
CA SER A 106 2.62 -0.24 -10.53
C SER A 106 3.28 -0.52 -9.18
N LEU A 107 3.45 -1.81 -8.88
CA LEU A 107 4.12 -2.23 -7.65
C LEU A 107 5.61 -1.88 -7.66
N ASP A 108 6.22 -1.84 -8.84
CA ASP A 108 7.62 -1.43 -9.00
C ASP A 108 7.82 0.04 -8.65
N GLU A 109 6.92 0.90 -9.13
CA GLU A 109 6.90 2.32 -8.82
C GLU A 109 6.74 2.54 -7.30
N LEU A 110 5.77 1.87 -6.68
CA LEU A 110 5.60 1.94 -5.22
C LEU A 110 6.88 1.49 -4.50
N ARG A 111 7.48 0.37 -4.90
CA ARG A 111 8.73 -0.14 -4.30
C ARG A 111 9.88 0.84 -4.44
N ALA A 112 10.03 1.48 -5.60
CA ALA A 112 11.04 2.49 -5.83
C ALA A 112 10.82 3.70 -4.90
N ALA A 113 9.58 4.14 -4.75
CA ALA A 113 9.20 5.27 -3.91
C ALA A 113 9.46 5.02 -2.42
N ILE A 114 9.11 3.83 -1.89
CA ILE A 114 9.23 3.52 -0.46
C ILE A 114 10.57 2.89 -0.07
N ARG A 115 11.45 2.61 -1.04
CA ARG A 115 12.81 2.11 -0.83
C ARG A 115 13.61 2.87 0.25
N PRO A 116 13.61 4.22 0.31
CA PRO A 116 14.32 4.95 1.36
C PRO A 116 13.76 4.71 2.78
N CYS A 117 12.51 4.24 2.91
CA CYS A 117 11.89 3.97 4.21
C CYS A 117 12.21 2.58 4.75
N LEU A 118 12.88 1.73 3.97
CA LEU A 118 13.23 0.38 4.41
C LEU A 118 14.19 0.45 5.58
N LEU A 119 13.78 -0.17 6.69
CA LEU A 119 14.64 -0.26 7.87
C LEU A 119 15.70 -1.31 7.54
N ASN A 120 16.96 -0.88 7.46
CA ASN A 120 18.08 -1.81 7.46
C ASN A 120 18.04 -2.53 8.80
N THR A 121 17.48 -3.74 8.83
CA THR A 121 17.69 -4.65 9.95
C THR A 121 19.17 -5.03 9.92
N SER A 122 20.01 -4.19 10.54
CA SER A 122 21.34 -4.57 10.97
C SER A 122 21.15 -5.66 12.01
N THR A 123 21.13 -6.91 11.55
CA THR A 123 21.22 -8.07 12.43
C THR A 123 22.49 -7.88 13.24
N GLY A 124 22.35 -7.70 14.55
CA GLY A 124 23.47 -7.61 15.47
C GLY A 124 24.37 -8.82 15.28
N VAL A 125 25.57 -8.57 14.77
CA VAL A 125 26.71 -9.46 14.95
C VAL A 125 27.20 -9.19 16.37
N THR A 126 26.64 -9.91 17.35
CA THR A 126 27.31 -10.09 18.63
C THR A 126 28.54 -10.96 18.39
N ALA A 127 29.71 -10.33 18.53
CA ALA A 127 30.99 -10.99 18.73
C ALA A 127 31.06 -11.63 20.13
#